data_AF-D5QII9-F1
#
_entry.id   AF-D5QII9-F1
#
_cell.length_a   1.000
_cell.length_b   1.000
_cell.length_c   1.000
_cell.angle_alpha   90.00
_cell.angle_beta   90.00
_cell.angle_gamma   90.00
#
_symmetry.space_group_name_H-M   'P 1'
#
loop_
_entity.id
_entity.type
_entity.pdbx_description
1 polymer ?
#
loop_
_entity_poly.entity_id
_entity_poly.type
_entity_poly.pdbx_seq_one_letter_code
_entity_poly.pdbx_strand_id
1 'polypeptide(L)'
;MIIRGYNFFCDMTPDMQYLRNHDPVDGFIERNMIFVLPDRLRRFRKNLYHVRRNTGPSHEYSPLFRVRSQLRSDPVPAGYDGPCDVFPFYANATMTRTRHKDYYVLFIFRDKMSWARFRQIAGA
;
A
#
# COMPACT_ATOMS: atom_id res chain seq x y z
N MET A 1 -6.59 5.98 -12.42
CA MET A 1 -7.11 4.90 -11.54
C MET A 1 -8.28 5.47 -10.75
N ILE A 2 -9.39 4.73 -10.60
CA ILE A 2 -10.56 5.14 -9.80
C ILE A 2 -10.83 4.01 -8.79
N ILE A 3 -11.01 4.36 -7.51
CA ILE A 3 -11.35 3.40 -6.45
C ILE A 3 -12.85 3.48 -6.17
N ARG A 4 -13.56 2.35 -6.27
CA ARG A 4 -15.00 2.29 -6.15
C ARG A 4 -15.48 2.84 -4.80
N GLY A 5 -16.26 3.92 -4.84
CA GLY A 5 -16.80 4.58 -3.64
C GLY A 5 -15.82 5.47 -2.88
N TYR A 6 -14.60 5.69 -3.39
CA TYR A 6 -13.58 6.52 -2.72
C TYR A 6 -12.93 7.50 -3.70
N ASN A 7 -13.20 8.79 -3.47
CA ASN A 7 -12.62 9.87 -4.27
C ASN A 7 -11.24 10.35 -3.77
N PHE A 8 -10.80 9.86 -2.61
CA PHE A 8 -9.59 10.33 -1.95
C PHE A 8 -8.63 9.16 -1.70
N PHE A 9 -7.59 9.05 -2.52
CA PHE A 9 -6.57 8.02 -2.40
C PHE A 9 -5.19 8.57 -2.77
N CYS A 10 -4.13 7.93 -2.26
CA CYS A 10 -2.74 8.25 -2.56
C CYS A 10 -1.92 6.96 -2.71
N ASP A 11 -0.89 7.01 -3.56
CA ASP A 11 0.12 5.97 -3.63
C ASP A 11 0.95 5.90 -2.33
N MET A 12 1.70 4.81 -2.19
CA MET A 12 2.72 4.70 -1.15
C MET A 12 3.82 5.75 -1.36
N THR A 13 4.44 6.21 -0.28
CA THR A 13 5.58 7.13 -0.39
C THR A 13 6.84 6.38 -0.83
N PRO A 14 7.78 7.03 -1.54
CA PRO A 14 8.98 6.36 -2.07
C PRO A 14 9.87 5.71 -1.00
N ASP A 15 9.81 6.21 0.23
CA ASP A 15 10.56 5.71 1.38
C ASP A 15 9.82 4.59 2.14
N MET A 16 8.68 4.09 1.65
CA MET A 16 8.07 2.90 2.25
C MET A 16 8.85 1.63 1.91
N GLN A 17 8.89 0.72 2.88
CA GLN A 17 9.57 -0.56 2.77
C GLN A 17 8.61 -1.68 3.16
N TYR A 18 9.05 -2.93 3.09
CA TYR A 18 8.29 -4.06 3.60
C TYR A 18 9.19 -5.16 4.15
N LEU A 19 8.59 -5.98 5.00
CA LEU A 19 9.18 -7.20 5.51
C LEU A 19 8.53 -8.41 4.86
N ARG A 20 9.31 -9.47 4.60
CA ARG A 20 8.85 -10.73 4.03
C ARG A 20 8.88 -11.81 5.10
N ASN A 21 7.81 -12.59 5.22
CA ASN A 21 7.82 -13.77 6.07
C ASN A 21 8.78 -14.82 5.48
N HIS A 22 9.65 -15.43 6.32
CA HIS A 22 10.54 -16.52 5.90
C HIS A 22 9.75 -17.74 5.40
N ASP A 23 8.62 -18.03 6.06
CA ASP A 23 7.79 -19.20 5.80
C ASP A 23 6.37 -18.76 5.39
N PRO A 24 6.16 -18.35 4.12
CA PRO A 24 4.86 -17.90 3.65
C PRO A 24 3.84 -19.04 3.71
N VAL A 25 2.75 -18.83 4.45
CA VAL A 25 1.70 -19.85 4.67
C VAL A 25 0.71 -19.90 3.50
N ASP A 26 0.55 -18.78 2.78
CA ASP A 26 -0.36 -18.64 1.64
C ASP A 26 0.41 -18.39 0.33
N GLY A 27 -0.13 -18.87 -0.80
CA GLY A 27 0.39 -18.53 -2.14
C GLY A 27 0.20 -17.05 -2.55
N PHE A 28 -0.48 -16.24 -1.73
CA PHE A 28 -0.66 -14.81 -1.94
C PHE A 28 0.39 -14.04 -1.14
N ILE A 29 1.52 -13.73 -1.78
CA ILE A 29 2.70 -13.11 -1.17
C ILE A 29 2.37 -11.84 -0.37
N GLU A 30 1.36 -11.10 -0.81
CA GLU A 30 0.91 -9.84 -0.23
C GLU A 30 0.28 -9.96 1.16
N ARG A 31 -0.36 -11.10 1.47
CA ARG A 31 -0.88 -11.36 2.82
C ARG A 31 0.23 -11.67 3.82
N ASN A 32 1.36 -12.14 3.31
CA ASN A 32 2.52 -12.52 4.10
C ASN A 32 3.50 -11.35 4.32
N MET A 33 3.26 -10.19 3.70
CA MET A 33 4.11 -9.01 3.81
C MET A 33 3.65 -8.07 4.93
N ILE A 34 4.61 -7.44 5.61
CA ILE A 34 4.36 -6.32 6.53
C ILE A 34 4.92 -5.05 5.91
N PHE A 35 4.08 -4.06 5.63
CA PHE A 35 4.53 -2.77 5.12
C PHE A 35 5.13 -1.92 6.25
N VAL A 36 6.34 -1.41 6.04
CA VAL A 36 7.04 -0.53 6.98
C VAL A 36 6.77 0.91 6.58
N LEU A 37 6.01 1.62 7.41
CA LEU A 37 5.67 3.02 7.20
C LEU A 37 6.72 3.91 7.89
N PRO A 38 7.10 5.02 7.26
CA PRO A 38 7.78 6.10 7.96
C PRO A 38 6.98 6.57 9.17
N ASP A 39 7.66 6.89 10.28
CA ASP A 39 7.00 7.24 11.55
C ASP A 39 6.06 8.45 11.44
N ARG A 40 6.35 9.38 10.52
CA ARG A 40 5.51 10.54 10.22
C ARG A 40 4.11 10.14 9.73
N LEU A 41 3.96 8.97 9.13
CA LEU A 41 2.68 8.47 8.59
C LEU A 41 1.91 7.58 9.58
N ARG A 42 2.37 7.43 10.83
CA ARG A 42 1.76 6.56 11.85
C ARG A 42 0.25 6.69 11.99
N ARG A 43 -0.27 7.92 11.95
CA ARG A 43 -1.71 8.21 12.10
C ARG A 43 -2.56 7.67 10.94
N PHE A 44 -1.93 7.37 9.80
CA PHE A 44 -2.57 6.92 8.57
C PHE A 44 -2.40 5.42 8.30
N ARG A 45 -1.78 4.64 9.21
CA ARG A 45 -1.62 3.18 9.04
C ARG A 45 -2.92 2.45 8.71
N LYS A 46 -4.05 2.90 9.30
CA LYS A 46 -5.39 2.33 9.10
C LYS A 46 -5.97 2.58 7.72
N ASN A 47 -5.35 3.49 6.95
CA ASN A 47 -5.78 3.90 5.64
C ASN A 47 -5.10 3.11 4.53
N LEU A 48 -4.15 2.21 4.82
CA LEU A 48 -3.42 1.46 3.80
C LEU A 48 -4.11 0.13 3.45
N TYR A 49 -4.46 -0.04 2.18
CA TYR A 49 -5.23 -1.20 1.70
C TYR A 49 -4.61 -1.81 0.45
N HIS A 50 -4.75 -3.13 0.32
CA HIS A 50 -4.70 -3.77 -0.99
C HIS A 50 -5.97 -3.44 -1.77
N VAL A 51 -5.81 -3.05 -3.02
CA VAL A 51 -6.90 -2.87 -3.97
C VAL A 51 -6.69 -3.81 -5.15
N ARG A 52 -7.78 -4.33 -5.70
CA ARG A 52 -7.77 -5.18 -6.89
C ARG A 52 -8.61 -4.55 -7.98
N ARG A 53 -8.14 -4.64 -9.22
CA ARG A 53 -8.92 -4.22 -10.38
C ARG A 53 -10.14 -5.14 -10.54
N ASN A 54 -11.30 -4.56 -10.79
CA ASN A 54 -12.46 -5.34 -11.18
C ASN A 54 -12.22 -5.93 -12.59
N THR A 55 -12.56 -7.20 -12.77
CA THR A 55 -12.41 -7.92 -14.06
C THR A 55 -13.44 -7.52 -15.11
N GLY A 56 -14.36 -6.60 -14.78
CA GLY A 56 -15.39 -6.09 -15.68
C GLY A 56 -14.97 -4.88 -16.53
N PRO A 57 -15.88 -4.33 -17.35
CA PRO A 57 -15.60 -3.19 -18.24
C PRO A 57 -15.32 -1.89 -17.49
N SER A 58 -15.78 -1.78 -16.24
CA SER A 58 -15.42 -0.70 -15.34
C SER A 58 -13.95 -0.85 -14.95
N HIS A 59 -13.07 0.02 -15.45
CA HIS A 59 -11.65 0.11 -15.06
C HIS A 59 -11.45 0.63 -13.62
N GLU A 60 -12.31 0.18 -12.70
CA GLU A 60 -12.36 0.55 -11.29
C GLU A 60 -11.63 -0.49 -10.44
N TYR A 61 -11.12 -0.03 -9.30
CA TYR A 61 -10.49 -0.87 -8.29
C TYR A 61 -11.37 -0.94 -7.06
N SER A 62 -11.39 -2.11 -6.43
CA SER A 62 -12.11 -2.37 -5.19
C SER A 62 -11.11 -2.64 -4.07
N PRO A 63 -11.25 -2.00 -2.88
CA PRO A 63 -10.47 -2.37 -1.71
C PRO A 63 -10.76 -3.82 -1.30
N LEU A 64 -9.72 -4.61 -1.06
CA LEU A 64 -9.83 -6.00 -0.63
C LEU A 64 -9.69 -6.11 0.89
N PHE A 65 -8.50 -5.80 1.40
CA PHE A 65 -8.21 -5.91 2.83
C PHE A 65 -7.16 -4.88 3.23
N ARG A 66 -7.20 -4.49 4.50
CA ARG A 66 -6.19 -3.62 5.10
C ARG A 66 -4.87 -4.39 5.17
N VAL A 67 -3.78 -3.75 4.79
CA VAL A 67 -2.46 -4.39 4.86
C VAL A 67 -2.00 -4.55 6.30
N ARG A 68 -1.15 -5.53 6.54
CA ARG A 68 -0.34 -5.53 7.77
C ARG A 68 0.74 -4.48 7.63
N SER A 69 0.93 -3.70 8.69
CA SER A 69 1.88 -2.60 8.66
C SER A 69 2.47 -2.32 10.04
N GLN A 70 3.73 -1.92 10.07
CA GLN A 70 4.43 -1.42 11.25
C GLN A 70 5.10 -0.09 10.95
N LEU A 71 5.57 0.58 11.99
CA LEU A 71 6.38 1.78 11.86
C LEU A 71 7.85 1.41 11.65
N ARG A 72 8.61 2.32 11.04
CA ARG A 72 10.06 2.16 10.90
C ARG A 72 10.76 2.07 12.26
N SER A 73 10.26 2.76 13.27
CA SER A 73 10.78 2.67 14.64
C SER A 73 10.41 1.38 15.38
N ASP A 74 9.45 0.59 14.86
CA ASP A 74 9.07 -0.68 15.49
C ASP A 74 10.15 -1.75 15.19
N PRO A 75 10.50 -2.61 16.17
CA PRO A 75 11.44 -3.70 15.94
C PRO A 75 10.90 -4.66 14.88
N VAL A 76 11.80 -5.24 14.09
CA VAL A 76 11.46 -6.27 13.10
C VAL A 76 10.95 -7.51 13.85
N PRO A 77 9.74 -8.01 13.56
CA PRO A 77 9.21 -9.22 14.19
C PRO A 77 10.07 -10.44 13.84
N ALA A 78 10.20 -11.38 14.77
CA ALA A 78 10.83 -12.66 14.49
C ALA A 78 10.08 -13.39 13.35
N GLY A 79 10.82 -14.08 12.49
CA GLY A 79 10.23 -14.76 11.33
C GLY A 79 10.12 -13.90 10.06
N TYR A 80 10.66 -12.68 10.08
CA TYR A 80 10.58 -11.75 8.96
C TYR A 80 11.95 -11.24 8.50
N ASP A 81 12.18 -11.24 7.18
CA ASP A 81 13.32 -10.63 6.49
C ASP A 81 13.03 -9.19 6.07
N GLY A 82 14.08 -8.36 6.03
CA GLY A 82 14.03 -6.99 5.50
C GLY A 82 14.65 -5.95 6.45
N PRO A 83 14.33 -4.65 6.28
CA PRO A 83 13.37 -4.10 5.33
C PRO A 83 13.86 -4.14 3.88
N CYS A 84 12.97 -4.55 2.96
CA CYS A 84 13.17 -4.48 1.52
C CYS A 84 12.47 -3.23 0.96
N ASP A 85 13.06 -2.61 -0.06
CA ASP A 85 12.42 -1.48 -0.72
C ASP A 85 11.19 -1.94 -1.51
N VAL A 86 10.07 -1.23 -1.33
CA VAL A 86 8.82 -1.45 -2.07
C VAL A 86 9.02 -1.25 -3.59
N PHE A 87 10.08 -0.55 -3.97
CA PHE A 87 10.51 -0.33 -5.35
C PHE A 87 11.32 -1.52 -5.89
N PRO A 88 11.01 -2.05 -7.10
CA PRO A 88 10.02 -1.61 -8.09
C PRO A 88 8.67 -2.36 -8.05
N PHE A 89 8.40 -3.17 -7.03
CA PHE A 89 7.27 -4.11 -7.05
C PHE A 89 5.90 -3.42 -7.10
N TYR A 90 5.71 -2.27 -6.45
CA TYR A 90 4.40 -1.59 -6.41
C TYR A 90 4.35 -0.17 -6.99
N ALA A 91 5.49 0.52 -7.08
CA ALA A 91 5.44 1.99 -7.02
C ALA A 91 5.37 2.74 -8.37
N ASN A 92 5.67 2.13 -9.52
CA ASN A 92 5.60 2.84 -10.81
C ASN A 92 4.84 2.06 -11.88
N ALA A 93 3.50 2.09 -11.82
CA ALA A 93 2.66 1.72 -12.96
C ALA A 93 2.65 2.79 -14.08
N THR A 94 3.27 3.95 -13.83
CA THR A 94 3.31 5.11 -14.73
C THR A 94 4.30 4.98 -15.90
N MET A 95 5.18 3.97 -15.95
CA MET A 95 6.22 3.86 -17.01
C MET A 95 6.01 2.80 -18.08
N THR A 96 5.04 1.88 -17.96
CA THR A 96 4.82 0.87 -19.01
C THR A 96 3.38 0.91 -19.51
N ARG A 97 3.23 1.41 -20.73
CA ARG A 97 1.99 1.76 -21.45
C ARG A 97 1.01 0.60 -21.70
N THR A 98 1.32 -0.63 -21.25
CA THR A 98 0.65 -1.87 -21.73
C THR A 98 0.38 -2.95 -20.69
N ARG A 99 0.65 -2.75 -19.39
CA ARG A 99 0.27 -3.73 -18.34
C ARG A 99 -0.36 -3.04 -17.14
N HIS A 100 -1.68 -3.06 -17.07
CA HIS A 100 -2.38 -2.72 -15.84
C HIS A 100 -2.12 -3.83 -14.82
N LYS A 101 -1.54 -3.50 -13.64
CA LYS A 101 -1.45 -4.48 -12.56
C LYS A 101 -2.86 -4.80 -12.05
N ASP A 102 -3.13 -6.06 -11.76
CA ASP A 102 -4.41 -6.47 -11.17
C ASP A 102 -4.52 -6.07 -9.69
N TYR A 103 -3.40 -5.77 -9.04
CA TYR A 103 -3.30 -5.45 -7.61
C TYR A 103 -2.40 -4.24 -7.33
N TYR A 104 -2.81 -3.43 -6.36
CA TYR A 104 -2.05 -2.29 -5.83
C TYR A 104 -2.18 -2.19 -4.31
N VAL A 105 -1.32 -1.37 -3.70
CA VAL A 105 -1.43 -0.92 -2.32
C VAL A 105 -1.54 0.59 -2.30
N LEU A 106 -2.60 1.10 -1.67
CA LEU A 106 -2.91 2.53 -1.65
C LEU A 106 -3.37 2.97 -0.28
N PHE A 107 -3.10 4.23 0.04
CA PHE A 107 -3.80 4.91 1.11
C PHE A 107 -5.18 5.36 0.61
N ILE A 108 -6.24 4.95 1.30
CA ILE A 108 -7.64 5.26 0.98
C ILE A 108 -8.24 6.03 2.15
N PHE A 109 -8.88 7.16 1.84
CA PHE A 109 -9.45 8.08 2.81
C PHE A 109 -10.95 8.23 2.60
N ARG A 110 -11.69 8.28 3.70
CA ARG A 110 -13.16 8.50 3.67
C ARG A 110 -13.50 9.98 3.49
N ASP A 111 -12.63 10.87 3.95
CA ASP A 111 -12.88 12.31 3.97
C ASP A 111 -11.71 13.10 3.37
N LYS A 112 -12.03 14.25 2.80
CA LYS A 112 -11.09 15.15 2.12
C LYS A 112 -10.03 15.72 3.06
N MET A 113 -10.38 15.97 4.33
CA MET A 113 -9.47 16.60 5.29
C MET A 113 -8.33 15.66 5.69
N SER A 114 -8.63 14.41 6.01
CA SER A 114 -7.63 13.37 6.29
C SER A 114 -6.69 13.16 5.11
N TRP A 115 -7.24 13.14 3.89
CA TRP A 115 -6.46 13.04 2.66
C TRP A 115 -5.52 14.25 2.44
N ALA A 116 -6.02 15.47 2.61
CA ALA A 116 -5.21 16.68 2.48
C ALA A 116 -4.06 16.70 3.49
N ARG A 117 -4.33 16.31 4.76
CA ARG A 117 -3.30 16.18 5.80
C ARG A 117 -2.25 15.13 5.44
N PHE A 118 -2.67 13.98 4.91
CA PHE A 118 -1.72 12.97 4.44
C PHE A 118 -0.78 13.55 3.38
N ARG A 119 -1.32 14.24 2.37
CA ARG A 119 -0.50 14.82 1.30
C ARG A 119 0.53 15.83 1.78
N GLN A 120 0.20 16.62 2.79
CA GLN A 120 1.13 17.58 3.41
C GLN A 120 2.30 16.88 4.11
N ILE A 121 2.04 15.73 4.76
CA ILE A 121 3.04 14.99 5.53
C ILE A 121 3.83 14.02 4.65
N ALA A 122 3.20 13.46 3.62
CA ALA A 122 3.78 12.47 2.73
C ALA A 122 4.85 13.06 1.79
N GLY A 123 4.72 14.33 1.41
CA GLY A 123 5.67 15.06 0.57
C GLY A 123 6.64 15.99 1.32
N ALA A 124 6.63 15.94 2.66
CA ALA A 124 7.59 16.64 3.51
C ALA A 124 8.76 15.73 3.88
#